data_AF-A0A948SRB4-F1
#
_entry.id   AF-A0A948SRB4-F1
#
_cell.length_a   1.000
_cell.length_b   1.000
_cell.length_c   1.000
_cell.angle_alpha   90.00
_cell.angle_beta   90.00
_cell.angle_gamma   90.00
#
_symmetry.space_group_name_H-M   'P 1'
#
loop_
_entity.id
_entity.type
_entity.pdbx_description
1 polymer ?
#
loop_
_entity_poly.entity_id
_entity_poly.type
_entity_poly.pdbx_seq_one_letter_code
_entity_poly.pdbx_strand_id
1 'polypeptide(L)'
;MAAIAFLRPVRPGFHLDPSADELMAMGAHLSFLRELAVRGDVTVAGPAEDGSQGIVVFPHLDAARAELLMRSDPCVAAGIFECRVEPWRMSVFGTGTGRDWHGFTQAIHVRAQPSALWRMVATCDGLERWFLARAEAWTKDGREWPRDRALEAGARLRMTWACAGVPDARGVALPAESSEDNGVENAEPPLRVRMGWYAGKGWIEFRIVPHVHAGMVTVELEQRMHPTSDFKALESAY
;
A
#
# COMPACT_ATOMS: atom_id res chain seq x y z
N MET A 1 6.51 -6.12 -8.69
CA MET A 1 6.60 -5.43 -7.38
C MET A 1 7.03 -4.00 -7.66
N ALA A 2 6.67 -3.04 -6.81
CA ALA A 2 7.04 -1.63 -7.00
C ALA A 2 8.50 -1.38 -6.58
N ALA A 3 9.01 -0.18 -6.86
CA ALA A 3 10.34 0.25 -6.48
C ALA A 3 10.33 1.71 -6.00
N ILE A 4 11.32 2.05 -5.19
CA ILE A 4 11.59 3.43 -4.78
C ILE A 4 13.07 3.74 -5.06
N ALA A 5 13.34 4.87 -5.69
CA ALA A 5 14.68 5.39 -5.89
C ALA A 5 14.94 6.54 -4.92
N PHE A 6 16.16 6.53 -4.40
CA PHE A 6 16.73 7.56 -3.55
C PHE A 6 17.85 8.24 -4.33
N LEU A 7 17.71 9.55 -4.54
CA LEU A 7 18.69 10.39 -5.21
C LEU A 7 19.41 11.23 -4.18
N ARG A 8 20.74 11.15 -4.11
CA ARG A 8 21.55 11.95 -3.20
C ARG A 8 22.52 12.81 -3.98
N PRO A 9 22.61 14.12 -3.70
CA PRO A 9 23.65 14.94 -4.30
C PRO A 9 25.04 14.45 -3.92
N VAL A 10 25.90 14.29 -4.92
CA VAL A 10 27.32 13.93 -4.69
C VAL A 10 28.04 15.09 -4.01
N ARG A 11 27.73 16.33 -4.41
CA ARG A 11 28.31 17.54 -3.83
C ARG A 11 27.38 18.14 -2.77
N PRO A 12 27.84 18.31 -1.52
CA PRO A 12 27.09 19.05 -0.50
C PRO A 12 26.77 20.47 -0.97
N GLY A 13 25.53 20.93 -0.71
CA GLY A 13 25.11 22.30 -1.01
C GLY A 13 24.96 22.63 -2.51
N PHE A 14 25.03 21.66 -3.41
CA PHE A 14 24.84 21.92 -4.86
C PHE A 14 23.50 22.60 -5.17
N HIS A 15 22.47 22.33 -4.37
CA HIS A 15 21.13 22.91 -4.54
C HIS A 15 21.07 24.40 -4.17
N LEU A 16 22.06 24.91 -3.41
CA LEU A 16 22.17 26.32 -3.06
C LEU A 16 23.01 27.10 -4.09
N ASP A 17 24.03 26.44 -4.64
CA ASP A 17 24.98 27.04 -5.58
C ASP A 17 25.33 26.05 -6.69
N PRO A 18 24.42 25.83 -7.66
CA PRO A 18 24.66 24.95 -8.79
C PRO A 18 25.51 25.66 -9.84
N SER A 19 26.46 24.95 -10.43
CA SER A 19 27.12 25.36 -11.66
C SER A 19 26.12 25.39 -12.84
N ALA A 20 26.50 26.06 -13.93
CA ALA A 20 25.66 26.11 -15.13
C ALA A 20 25.35 24.71 -15.69
N ASP A 21 26.33 23.79 -15.68
CA ASP A 21 26.16 22.42 -16.15
C ASP A 21 25.22 21.62 -15.24
N GLU A 22 25.36 21.76 -13.91
CA GLU A 22 24.44 21.14 -12.95
C GLU A 22 23.01 21.67 -13.12
N LEU A 23 22.84 22.97 -13.35
CA LEU A 23 21.53 23.59 -13.57
C LEU A 23 20.87 23.08 -14.87
N MET A 24 21.65 22.95 -15.96
CA MET A 24 21.15 22.38 -17.22
C MET A 24 20.75 20.91 -17.05
N ALA A 25 21.59 20.10 -16.39
CA ALA A 25 21.28 18.71 -16.09
C ALA A 25 20.02 18.58 -15.23
N MET A 26 19.81 19.50 -14.28
CA MET A 26 18.63 19.50 -13.43
C MET A 26 17.33 19.80 -14.18
N GLY A 27 17.38 20.69 -15.18
CA GLY A 27 16.25 20.91 -16.09
C GLY A 27 15.93 19.67 -16.92
N ALA A 28 16.95 18.96 -17.39
CA ALA A 28 16.80 17.70 -18.12
C ALA A 28 16.28 16.57 -17.23
N HIS A 29 16.76 16.46 -15.99
CA HIS A 29 16.28 15.54 -14.96
C HIS A 29 14.79 15.73 -14.68
N LEU A 30 14.33 16.97 -14.47
CA LEU A 30 12.91 17.25 -14.26
C LEU A 30 12.06 16.86 -15.48
N SER A 31 12.58 17.11 -16.70
CA SER A 31 11.89 16.75 -17.94
C SER A 31 11.77 15.22 -18.09
N PHE A 32 12.85 14.50 -17.82
CA PHE A 32 12.89 13.03 -17.77
C PHE A 32 11.84 12.47 -16.79
N LEU A 33 11.81 12.95 -15.54
CA LEU A 33 10.85 12.48 -14.54
C LEU A 33 9.39 12.81 -14.94
N ARG A 34 9.15 13.95 -15.58
CA ARG A 34 7.81 14.30 -16.11
C ARG A 34 7.36 13.35 -17.21
N GLU A 35 8.25 12.97 -18.13
CA GLU A 35 7.94 11.99 -19.17
C GLU A 35 7.62 10.61 -18.57
N LEU A 36 8.38 10.19 -17.55
CA LEU A 36 8.08 8.95 -16.82
C LEU A 36 6.73 9.01 -16.11
N ALA A 37 6.37 10.17 -15.54
CA ALA A 37 5.07 10.38 -14.92
C ALA A 37 3.93 10.31 -15.95
N VAL A 38 4.09 10.94 -17.12
CA VAL A 38 3.11 10.87 -18.23
C VAL A 38 2.89 9.43 -18.71
N ARG A 39 3.96 8.63 -18.72
CA ARG A 39 3.91 7.20 -19.09
C ARG A 39 3.32 6.30 -18.00
N GLY A 40 3.13 6.82 -16.78
CA GLY A 40 2.69 6.05 -15.61
C GLY A 40 3.79 5.19 -14.99
N ASP A 41 5.05 5.35 -15.41
CA ASP A 41 6.20 4.65 -14.83
C ASP A 41 6.56 5.23 -13.45
N VAL A 42 6.30 6.53 -13.23
CA VAL A 42 6.49 7.25 -11.95
C VAL A 42 5.16 7.84 -11.46
N THR A 43 4.88 7.74 -10.16
CA THR A 43 3.68 8.39 -9.56
C THR A 43 4.02 9.61 -8.71
N VAL A 44 5.16 9.58 -8.03
CA VAL A 44 5.63 10.66 -7.16
C VAL A 44 7.12 10.82 -7.36
N ALA A 45 7.57 12.06 -7.50
CA ALA A 45 8.98 12.39 -7.46
C ALA A 45 9.17 13.78 -6.86
N GLY A 46 10.23 13.97 -6.08
CA GLY A 46 10.56 15.28 -5.53
C GLY A 46 11.73 15.26 -4.57
N PRO A 47 12.35 16.42 -4.33
CA PRO A 47 13.37 16.60 -3.31
C PRO A 47 12.75 16.74 -1.91
N ALA A 48 13.53 16.41 -0.89
CA ALA A 48 13.34 16.91 0.46
C ALA A 48 13.53 18.44 0.47
N GLU A 49 12.86 19.12 1.40
CA GLU A 49 12.92 20.59 1.49
C GLU A 49 14.34 21.13 1.74
N ASP A 50 15.17 20.36 2.45
CA ASP A 50 16.57 20.68 2.72
C ASP A 50 17.53 20.30 1.57
N GLY A 51 17.00 19.76 0.47
CA GLY A 51 17.77 19.36 -0.70
C GLY A 51 18.77 18.22 -0.45
N SER A 52 18.70 17.55 0.71
CA SER A 52 19.63 16.47 1.08
C SER A 52 19.40 15.18 0.27
N GLN A 53 18.18 15.00 -0.21
CA GLN A 53 17.76 13.79 -0.89
C GLN A 53 16.55 14.06 -1.80
N GLY A 54 16.42 13.30 -2.87
CA GLY A 54 15.18 13.15 -3.63
C GLY A 54 14.66 11.73 -3.59
N ILE A 55 13.35 11.59 -3.79
CA ILE A 55 12.69 10.30 -3.95
C ILE A 55 12.01 10.23 -5.32
N VAL A 56 11.97 9.03 -5.89
CA VAL A 56 11.15 8.71 -7.07
C VAL A 56 10.45 7.38 -6.83
N VAL A 57 9.14 7.36 -6.99
CA VAL A 57 8.28 6.21 -6.73
C VAL A 57 7.82 5.58 -8.04
N PHE A 58 8.15 4.30 -8.23
CA PHE A 58 7.77 3.50 -9.39
C PHE A 58 6.72 2.47 -8.99
N PRO A 59 5.42 2.75 -9.18
CA PRO A 59 4.35 1.84 -8.72
C PRO A 59 4.31 0.50 -9.47
N HIS A 60 4.88 0.46 -10.67
CA HIS A 60 4.70 -0.64 -11.63
C HIS A 60 6.01 -1.24 -12.15
N LEU A 61 7.16 -0.75 -11.68
CA LEU A 61 8.48 -1.30 -12.02
C LEU A 61 9.09 -1.99 -10.81
N ASP A 62 9.71 -3.15 -11.05
CA ASP A 62 10.60 -3.76 -10.07
C ASP A 62 11.90 -2.97 -9.94
N ALA A 63 12.67 -3.25 -8.88
CA ALA A 63 13.88 -2.52 -8.57
C ALA A 63 14.93 -2.57 -9.71
N ALA A 64 15.09 -3.72 -10.36
CA ALA A 64 16.08 -3.88 -11.43
C ALA A 64 15.73 -3.04 -12.67
N ARG A 65 14.44 -3.01 -13.06
CA ARG A 65 13.97 -2.18 -14.17
C ARG A 65 14.01 -0.70 -13.84
N ALA A 66 13.61 -0.33 -12.62
CA ALA A 66 13.70 1.05 -12.16
C ALA A 66 15.16 1.54 -12.09
N GLU A 67 16.10 0.69 -11.66
CA GLU A 67 17.52 1.00 -11.65
C GLU A 67 18.07 1.21 -13.05
N LEU A 68 17.76 0.31 -13.99
CA LEU A 68 18.16 0.46 -15.39
C LEU A 68 17.61 1.76 -16.00
N LEU A 69 16.36 2.11 -15.66
CA LEU A 69 15.72 3.34 -16.11
C LEU A 69 16.42 4.57 -15.53
N MET A 70 16.69 4.58 -14.22
CA MET A 70 17.34 5.71 -13.54
C MET A 70 18.81 5.91 -13.95
N ARG A 71 19.48 4.91 -14.52
CA ARG A 71 20.80 5.12 -15.16
C ARG A 71 20.75 6.06 -16.36
N SER A 72 19.58 6.25 -16.96
CA SER A 72 19.36 7.19 -18.06
C SER A 72 18.95 8.58 -17.59
N ASP A 73 18.77 8.77 -16.29
CA ASP A 73 18.49 10.07 -15.70
C ASP A 73 19.70 11.02 -15.93
N PRO A 74 19.51 12.22 -16.51
CA PRO A 74 20.59 13.14 -16.81
C PRO A 74 21.49 13.50 -15.63
N CYS A 75 20.93 13.64 -14.42
CA CYS A 75 21.71 13.97 -13.23
C CYS A 75 22.43 12.75 -12.65
N VAL A 76 21.88 11.55 -12.81
CA VAL A 76 22.56 10.30 -12.42
C VAL A 76 23.71 10.00 -13.39
N ALA A 77 23.45 10.10 -14.70
CA ALA A 77 24.44 9.85 -15.73
C ALA A 77 25.61 10.85 -15.69
N ALA A 78 25.32 12.11 -15.32
CA ALA A 78 26.34 13.14 -15.13
C ALA A 78 27.09 13.06 -13.78
N GLY A 79 26.73 12.12 -12.89
CA GLY A 79 27.35 11.99 -11.57
C GLY A 79 27.01 13.12 -10.60
N ILE A 80 25.93 13.86 -10.85
CA ILE A 80 25.41 14.89 -9.94
C ILE A 80 24.64 14.23 -8.80
N PHE A 81 23.91 13.16 -9.10
CA PHE A 81 23.22 12.32 -8.13
C PHE A 81 23.78 10.91 -8.07
N GLU A 82 24.01 10.44 -6.85
CA GLU A 82 24.01 9.02 -6.55
C GLU A 82 22.57 8.51 -6.52
N CYS A 83 22.29 7.43 -7.22
CA CYS A 83 20.97 6.79 -7.24
C CYS A 83 21.04 5.41 -6.60
N ARG A 84 20.20 5.19 -5.59
CA ARG A 84 19.98 3.87 -4.98
C ARG A 84 18.52 3.48 -5.17
N VAL A 85 18.28 2.33 -5.80
CA VAL A 85 16.93 1.81 -6.02
C VAL A 85 16.69 0.61 -5.13
N GLU A 86 15.54 0.57 -4.47
CA GLU A 86 15.14 -0.49 -3.56
C GLU A 86 13.79 -1.10 -3.97
N PRO A 87 13.60 -2.44 -3.82
CA PRO A 87 12.28 -3.04 -3.91
C PRO A 87 11.36 -2.42 -2.86
N TRP A 88 10.16 -2.02 -3.27
CA TRP A 88 9.22 -1.36 -2.38
C TRP A 88 7.86 -2.06 -2.36
N ARG A 89 7.37 -2.35 -1.16
CA ARG A 89 5.99 -2.80 -0.93
C ARG A 89 5.19 -1.61 -0.43
N MET A 90 4.35 -1.07 -1.30
CA MET A 90 3.34 -0.07 -0.90
C MET A 90 2.27 -0.75 -0.05
N SER A 91 2.16 -0.35 1.22
CA SER A 91 1.25 -1.00 2.18
C SER A 91 0.11 -0.09 2.65
N VAL A 92 0.27 1.23 2.56
CA VAL A 92 -0.72 2.22 3.01
C VAL A 92 -0.74 3.38 2.00
N PHE A 93 -1.94 3.87 1.68
CA PHE A 93 -2.16 5.05 0.85
C PHE A 93 -2.98 6.05 1.64
N GLY A 94 -2.46 7.27 1.83
CA GLY A 94 -3.20 8.34 2.52
C GLY A 94 -4.20 9.02 1.59
N THR A 95 -5.40 9.33 2.09
CA THR A 95 -6.38 10.19 1.42
C THR A 95 -6.50 11.59 2.03
N GLY A 96 -5.76 11.85 3.13
CA GLY A 96 -5.61 13.16 3.76
C GLY A 96 -6.91 13.85 4.18
N THR A 97 -7.62 13.39 5.23
CA THR A 97 -8.66 14.20 5.93
C THR A 97 -8.90 13.70 7.36
N GLY A 98 -8.09 14.18 8.32
CA GLY A 98 -8.13 13.74 9.72
C GLY A 98 -9.33 14.20 10.58
N ARG A 99 -10.52 14.50 10.04
CA ARG A 99 -11.69 14.88 10.87
C ARG A 99 -13.06 14.37 10.43
N ASP A 100 -13.25 14.04 9.15
CA ASP A 100 -14.53 13.57 8.58
C ASP A 100 -14.35 12.31 7.72
N TRP A 101 -13.47 11.40 8.15
CA TRP A 101 -13.16 10.21 7.38
C TRP A 101 -14.27 9.15 7.53
N HIS A 102 -15.13 9.05 6.51
CA HIS A 102 -16.20 8.05 6.43
C HIS A 102 -15.77 6.76 5.69
N GLY A 103 -14.57 6.76 5.12
CA GLY A 103 -14.03 5.64 4.35
C GLY A 103 -13.12 6.08 3.20
N PHE A 104 -12.48 5.11 2.55
CA PHE A 104 -11.84 5.28 1.24
C PHE A 104 -12.23 4.12 0.32
N THR A 105 -12.14 4.35 -0.98
CA THR A 105 -12.22 3.30 -2.00
C THR A 105 -10.90 3.27 -2.75
N GLN A 106 -10.26 2.11 -2.78
CA GLN A 106 -9.07 1.82 -3.55
C GLN A 106 -9.44 0.87 -4.70
N ALA A 107 -9.21 1.28 -5.94
CA ALA A 107 -9.36 0.41 -7.09
C ALA A 107 -7.98 -0.10 -7.55
N ILE A 108 -7.78 -1.41 -7.53
CA ILE A 108 -6.54 -2.07 -7.95
C ILE A 108 -6.85 -2.91 -9.19
N HIS A 109 -6.17 -2.60 -10.29
CA HIS A 109 -6.29 -3.33 -11.55
C HIS A 109 -5.25 -4.45 -11.57
N VAL A 110 -5.70 -5.71 -11.68
CA VAL A 110 -4.83 -6.88 -11.66
C VAL A 110 -5.09 -7.76 -12.87
N ARG A 111 -4.01 -8.24 -13.51
CA ARG A 111 -4.12 -9.25 -14.56
C ARG A 111 -4.17 -10.65 -13.94
N ALA A 112 -5.36 -11.10 -13.57
CA ALA A 112 -5.60 -12.42 -12.98
C ALA A 112 -6.98 -12.95 -13.37
N GLN A 113 -7.21 -14.26 -13.20
CA GLN A 113 -8.56 -14.82 -13.30
C GLN A 113 -9.40 -14.39 -12.09
N PRO A 114 -10.72 -14.11 -12.25
CA PRO A 114 -11.58 -13.73 -11.12
C PRO A 114 -11.53 -14.72 -9.95
N SER A 115 -11.40 -16.02 -10.23
CA SER A 115 -11.30 -17.05 -9.20
C SER A 115 -10.00 -17.00 -8.39
N ALA A 116 -8.88 -16.64 -9.02
CA ALA A 116 -7.59 -16.48 -8.33
C ALA A 116 -7.64 -15.26 -7.40
N LEU A 117 -8.25 -14.18 -7.89
CA LEU A 117 -8.46 -12.95 -7.16
C LEU A 117 -9.43 -13.13 -5.99
N TRP A 118 -10.50 -13.90 -6.20
CA TRP A 118 -11.44 -14.30 -5.16
C TRP A 118 -10.74 -15.06 -4.03
N ARG A 119 -9.91 -16.06 -4.36
CA ARG A 119 -9.14 -16.79 -3.32
C ARG A 119 -8.25 -15.84 -2.52
N MET A 120 -7.62 -14.88 -3.18
CA MET A 120 -6.74 -13.91 -2.51
C MET A 120 -7.49 -13.00 -1.52
N VAL A 121 -8.74 -12.63 -1.78
CA VAL A 121 -9.48 -11.67 -0.91
C VAL A 121 -10.51 -12.31 -0.01
N ALA A 122 -10.84 -13.60 -0.23
CA ALA A 122 -11.92 -14.28 0.47
C ALA A 122 -11.47 -15.52 1.26
N THR A 123 -10.17 -15.85 1.35
CA THR A 123 -9.67 -16.99 2.16
C THR A 123 -8.72 -16.47 3.23
N CYS A 124 -8.53 -17.20 4.34
CA CYS A 124 -7.55 -16.80 5.35
C CYS A 124 -6.14 -16.70 4.75
N ASP A 125 -5.70 -17.72 4.00
CA ASP A 125 -4.37 -17.71 3.37
C ASP A 125 -4.20 -16.58 2.34
N GLY A 126 -5.29 -16.18 1.69
CA GLY A 126 -5.32 -15.02 0.79
C GLY A 126 -5.20 -13.71 1.56
N LEU A 127 -6.01 -13.54 2.61
CA LEU A 127 -6.04 -12.34 3.45
C LEU A 127 -4.68 -12.07 4.09
N GLU A 128 -3.94 -13.08 4.53
CA GLU A 128 -2.58 -12.91 5.10
C GLU A 128 -1.52 -12.48 4.08
N ARG A 129 -1.78 -12.71 2.79
CA ARG A 129 -0.90 -12.20 1.72
C ARG A 129 -1.23 -10.76 1.38
N TRP A 130 -2.52 -10.44 1.42
CA TRP A 130 -3.04 -9.10 1.17
C TRP A 130 -2.70 -8.14 2.31
N PHE A 131 -3.12 -8.48 3.53
CA PHE A 131 -2.84 -7.76 4.76
C PHE A 131 -1.55 -8.23 5.40
N LEU A 132 -0.85 -7.33 6.09
CA LEU A 132 0.28 -7.72 6.95
C LEU A 132 -0.24 -8.19 8.33
N ALA A 133 -1.10 -9.20 8.31
CA ALA A 133 -1.79 -9.73 9.48
C ALA A 133 -2.03 -11.23 9.30
N ARG A 134 -2.06 -11.99 10.40
CA ARG A 134 -2.55 -13.36 10.45
C ARG A 134 -4.08 -13.36 10.42
N ALA A 135 -4.67 -14.29 9.69
CA ALA A 135 -6.11 -14.47 9.57
C ALA A 135 -6.52 -15.87 10.06
N GLU A 136 -7.46 -15.90 10.99
CA GLU A 136 -8.02 -17.12 11.56
C GLU A 136 -9.54 -17.02 11.52
N ALA A 137 -10.24 -18.09 11.16
CA ALA A 137 -11.69 -18.03 11.07
C ALA A 137 -12.35 -19.27 11.66
N TRP A 138 -13.60 -19.09 12.07
CA TRP A 138 -14.42 -20.14 12.66
C TRP A 138 -15.86 -20.03 12.16
N THR A 139 -16.55 -21.16 12.13
CA THR A 139 -18.00 -21.19 12.00
C THR A 139 -18.68 -20.58 13.24
N LYS A 140 -19.97 -20.27 13.13
CA LYS A 140 -20.74 -19.71 14.25
C LYS A 140 -20.76 -20.62 15.48
N ASP A 141 -20.70 -21.93 15.29
CA ASP A 141 -20.61 -22.97 16.33
C ASP A 141 -19.17 -23.27 16.78
N GLY A 142 -18.17 -22.51 16.33
CA GLY A 142 -16.81 -22.54 16.86
C GLY A 142 -15.87 -23.57 16.21
N ARG A 143 -16.28 -24.22 15.11
CA ARG A 143 -15.39 -25.09 14.34
C ARG A 143 -14.44 -24.24 13.52
N GLU A 144 -13.17 -24.65 13.46
CA GLU A 144 -12.15 -23.96 12.66
C GLU A 144 -12.53 -23.96 11.17
N TRP A 145 -12.35 -22.81 10.53
CA TRP A 145 -12.59 -22.63 9.11
C TRP A 145 -11.36 -23.07 8.31
N PRO A 146 -11.51 -23.89 7.25
CA PRO A 146 -10.39 -24.28 6.41
C PRO A 146 -9.73 -23.06 5.77
N ARG A 147 -8.40 -22.96 5.89
CA ARG A 147 -7.66 -21.73 5.56
C ARG A 147 -7.64 -21.38 4.08
N ASP A 148 -7.74 -22.38 3.21
CA ASP A 148 -7.77 -22.27 1.75
C ASP A 148 -9.19 -22.14 1.18
N ARG A 149 -10.21 -22.26 2.04
CA ARG A 149 -11.62 -22.18 1.66
C ARG A 149 -12.12 -20.74 1.77
N ALA A 150 -12.92 -20.34 0.78
CA ALA A 150 -13.55 -19.04 0.81
C ALA A 150 -14.46 -18.88 2.04
N LEU A 151 -14.35 -17.74 2.70
CA LEU A 151 -15.18 -17.32 3.81
C LEU A 151 -16.61 -17.11 3.31
N GLU A 152 -17.58 -17.52 4.13
CA GLU A 152 -19.01 -17.38 3.87
C GLU A 152 -19.64 -16.43 4.89
N ALA A 153 -20.79 -15.85 4.54
CA ALA A 153 -21.53 -14.97 5.45
C ALA A 153 -21.84 -15.68 6.77
N GLY A 154 -21.58 -15.00 7.89
CA GLY A 154 -21.73 -15.53 9.24
C GLY A 154 -20.50 -16.24 9.81
N ALA A 155 -19.42 -16.41 9.04
CA ALA A 155 -18.14 -16.83 9.59
C ALA A 155 -17.58 -15.75 10.55
N ARG A 156 -16.93 -16.20 11.62
CA ARG A 156 -16.16 -15.34 12.53
C ARG A 156 -14.73 -15.28 12.02
N LEU A 157 -14.13 -14.10 11.98
CA LEU A 157 -12.78 -13.84 11.48
C LEU A 157 -11.99 -13.08 12.54
N ARG A 158 -10.82 -13.57 12.91
CA ARG A 158 -9.83 -12.84 13.70
C ARG A 158 -8.69 -12.40 12.81
N MET A 159 -8.37 -11.12 12.87
CA MET A 159 -7.17 -10.55 12.26
C MET A 159 -6.18 -10.21 13.38
N THR A 160 -4.95 -10.71 13.31
CA THR A 160 -3.88 -10.45 14.27
C THR A 160 -2.71 -9.79 13.56
N TRP A 161 -2.20 -8.67 14.06
CA TRP A 161 -1.05 -7.97 13.49
C TRP A 161 -0.04 -7.58 14.56
N ALA A 162 1.22 -7.45 14.13
CA ALA A 162 2.26 -6.93 14.99
C ALA A 162 2.07 -5.43 15.23
N CYS A 163 2.22 -4.99 16.47
CA CYS A 163 2.19 -3.59 16.87
C CYS A 163 3.32 -3.29 17.86
N ALA A 164 3.55 -2.01 18.13
CA ALA A 164 4.41 -1.62 19.24
C ALA A 164 3.70 -1.94 20.56
N GLY A 165 4.38 -2.65 21.47
CA GLY A 165 3.90 -2.85 22.83
C GLY A 165 3.94 -1.55 23.64
N VAL A 166 3.44 -1.62 24.88
CA VAL A 166 3.49 -0.48 25.80
C VAL A 166 4.97 -0.11 26.06
N PRO A 167 5.39 1.14 25.83
CA PRO A 167 6.75 1.57 26.12
C PRO A 167 7.10 1.36 27.60
N ASP A 168 8.31 0.87 27.87
CA ASP A 168 8.83 0.80 29.24
C ASP A 168 9.16 2.20 29.79
N ALA A 169 9.64 2.26 31.04
CA ALA A 169 10.02 3.51 31.68
C ALA A 169 11.15 4.29 30.95
N ARG A 170 11.83 3.67 29.97
CA ARG A 170 12.87 4.27 29.13
C ARG A 170 12.34 4.69 27.76
N GLY A 171 11.04 4.52 27.51
CA GLY A 171 10.40 4.81 26.23
C GLY A 171 10.64 3.74 25.16
N VAL A 172 11.15 2.56 25.53
CA VAL A 172 11.40 1.46 24.59
C VAL A 172 10.19 0.53 24.56
N ALA A 173 9.55 0.40 23.41
CA ALA A 173 8.48 -0.56 23.18
C ALA A 173 9.04 -1.86 22.59
N LEU A 174 8.71 -3.00 23.20
CA LEU A 174 8.94 -4.31 22.60
C LEU A 174 7.82 -4.64 21.61
N PRO A 175 8.07 -5.46 20.57
CA PRO A 175 7.02 -5.93 19.67
C PRO A 175 5.91 -6.64 20.46
N ALA A 176 4.66 -6.31 20.15
CA ALA A 176 3.47 -6.95 20.68
C ALA A 176 2.55 -7.36 19.52
N GLU A 177 1.46 -8.04 19.85
CA GLU A 177 0.41 -8.37 18.89
C GLU A 177 -0.90 -7.73 19.33
N SER A 178 -1.63 -7.16 18.36
CA SER A 178 -3.02 -6.75 18.52
C SER A 178 -3.89 -7.71 17.71
N SER A 179 -5.10 -7.98 18.19
CA SER A 179 -6.05 -8.83 17.49
C SER A 179 -7.44 -8.20 17.51
N GLU A 180 -8.16 -8.41 16.42
CA GLU A 180 -9.51 -7.92 16.23
C GLU A 180 -10.42 -9.05 15.76
N ASP A 181 -11.51 -9.25 16.51
CA ASP A 181 -12.57 -10.19 16.16
C ASP A 181 -13.64 -9.49 15.34
N ASN A 182 -13.88 -10.03 14.14
CA ASN A 182 -14.82 -9.56 13.15
C ASN A 182 -15.76 -10.68 12.69
N GLY A 183 -16.79 -10.29 11.95
CA GLY A 183 -17.68 -11.22 11.25
C GLY A 183 -17.62 -11.00 9.75
N VAL A 184 -17.86 -12.05 8.97
CA VAL A 184 -18.11 -11.95 7.53
C VAL A 184 -19.57 -11.61 7.35
N GLU A 185 -19.86 -10.38 6.93
CA GLU A 185 -21.22 -9.84 6.85
C GLU A 185 -21.95 -10.31 5.60
N ASN A 186 -21.24 -10.34 4.46
CA ASN A 186 -21.78 -10.78 3.18
C ASN A 186 -20.68 -11.47 2.35
N ALA A 187 -21.07 -12.48 1.56
CA ALA A 187 -20.20 -13.15 0.60
C ALA A 187 -21.04 -13.58 -0.61
N GLU A 188 -20.75 -13.01 -1.78
CA GLU A 188 -21.35 -13.33 -3.07
C GLU A 188 -20.22 -13.76 -4.03
N PRO A 189 -19.82 -15.04 -4.02
CA PRO A 189 -18.71 -15.50 -4.83
C PRO A 189 -19.01 -15.40 -6.34
N PRO A 190 -18.02 -15.03 -7.18
CA PRO A 190 -16.68 -14.53 -6.84
C PRO A 190 -16.61 -12.99 -6.84
N LEU A 191 -17.73 -12.29 -6.66
CA LEU A 191 -17.87 -10.88 -6.98
C LEU A 191 -17.74 -9.95 -5.77
N ARG A 192 -18.15 -10.39 -4.58
CA ARG A 192 -18.19 -9.51 -3.41
C ARG A 192 -17.95 -10.26 -2.12
N VAL A 193 -17.13 -9.72 -1.23
CA VAL A 193 -17.07 -10.16 0.17
C VAL A 193 -16.95 -8.93 1.06
N ARG A 194 -17.78 -8.86 2.11
CA ARG A 194 -17.76 -7.82 3.12
C ARG A 194 -17.50 -8.43 4.49
N MET A 195 -16.59 -7.82 5.23
CA MET A 195 -16.19 -8.24 6.56
C MET A 195 -16.21 -7.03 7.49
N GLY A 196 -16.57 -7.26 8.75
CA GLY A 196 -16.42 -6.24 9.79
C GLY A 196 -14.96 -5.82 9.92
N TRP A 197 -14.75 -4.57 10.33
CA TRP A 197 -13.45 -3.99 10.57
C TRP A 197 -13.53 -2.96 11.70
N TYR A 198 -12.39 -2.55 12.25
CA TYR A 198 -12.30 -1.60 13.38
C TYR A 198 -13.08 -2.04 14.62
N ALA A 199 -13.01 -3.32 14.95
CA ALA A 199 -13.74 -4.00 16.03
C ALA A 199 -15.26 -3.84 15.86
N GLY A 200 -15.74 -4.03 14.62
CA GLY A 200 -17.14 -3.89 14.24
C GLY A 200 -17.65 -2.44 14.13
N LYS A 201 -16.77 -1.43 14.19
CA LYS A 201 -17.14 -0.02 14.01
C LYS A 201 -17.18 0.41 12.55
N GLY A 202 -16.69 -0.43 11.65
CA GLY A 202 -16.75 -0.25 10.22
C GLY A 202 -16.70 -1.59 9.50
N TRP A 203 -16.45 -1.54 8.21
CA TRP A 203 -16.35 -2.70 7.36
C TRP A 203 -15.35 -2.48 6.24
N ILE A 204 -14.91 -3.60 5.70
CA ILE A 204 -14.13 -3.67 4.48
C ILE A 204 -14.88 -4.54 3.47
N GLU A 205 -14.95 -4.09 2.23
CA GLU A 205 -15.60 -4.79 1.14
C GLU A 205 -14.66 -4.89 -0.05
N PHE A 206 -14.46 -6.10 -0.53
CA PHE A 206 -13.82 -6.36 -1.81
C PHE A 206 -14.91 -6.58 -2.86
N ARG A 207 -14.85 -5.83 -3.95
CA ARG A 207 -15.68 -5.99 -5.14
C ARG A 207 -14.79 -6.35 -6.32
N ILE A 208 -15.06 -7.49 -6.95
CA ILE A 208 -14.33 -7.99 -8.11
C ILE A 208 -15.14 -7.66 -9.37
N VAL A 209 -14.56 -6.84 -10.24
CA VAL A 209 -15.16 -6.39 -11.51
C VAL A 209 -14.36 -6.97 -12.68
N PRO A 210 -14.85 -8.02 -13.36
CA PRO A 210 -14.18 -8.57 -14.53
C PRO A 210 -14.30 -7.63 -15.75
N HIS A 211 -13.20 -7.39 -16.47
CA HIS A 211 -13.22 -6.61 -17.72
C HIS A 211 -13.14 -7.54 -18.93
N VAL A 212 -14.28 -7.70 -19.62
CA VAL A 212 -14.49 -8.65 -20.72
C VAL A 212 -13.51 -8.48 -21.88
N HIS A 213 -13.01 -7.26 -22.13
CA HIS A 213 -12.20 -6.95 -23.31
C HIS A 213 -10.69 -6.81 -23.07
N ALA A 214 -10.21 -6.86 -21.82
CA ALA A 214 -8.81 -6.58 -21.50
C ALA A 214 -8.03 -7.78 -20.91
N GLY A 215 -8.72 -8.89 -20.58
CA GLY A 215 -8.15 -9.97 -19.78
C GLY A 215 -7.66 -9.48 -18.41
N MET A 216 -8.23 -8.38 -17.93
CA MET A 216 -7.93 -7.72 -16.66
C MET A 216 -9.15 -7.84 -15.74
N VAL A 217 -8.90 -7.82 -14.44
CA VAL A 217 -9.95 -7.79 -13.42
C VAL A 217 -9.60 -6.66 -12.46
N THR A 218 -10.58 -5.82 -12.12
CA THR A 218 -10.42 -4.83 -11.05
C THR A 218 -10.87 -5.42 -9.73
N VAL A 219 -10.05 -5.28 -8.69
CA VAL A 219 -10.53 -5.35 -7.31
C VAL A 219 -10.75 -3.94 -6.84
N GLU A 220 -11.97 -3.61 -6.48
CA GLU A 220 -12.27 -2.43 -5.68
C GLU A 220 -12.31 -2.84 -4.21
N LEU A 221 -11.38 -2.32 -3.43
CA LEU A 221 -11.36 -2.40 -1.99
C LEU A 221 -12.02 -1.13 -1.45
N GLU A 222 -13.18 -1.28 -0.82
CA GLU A 222 -13.86 -0.20 -0.14
C GLU A 222 -13.76 -0.43 1.36
N GLN A 223 -13.16 0.51 2.08
CA GLN A 223 -13.10 0.48 3.54
C GLN A 223 -13.91 1.66 4.07
N ARG A 224 -14.89 1.39 4.93
CA ARG A 224 -15.77 2.42 5.48
C ARG A 224 -15.96 2.28 6.97
N MET A 225 -16.21 3.41 7.62
CA MET A 225 -16.73 3.45 8.98
C MET A 225 -18.26 3.42 8.95
N HIS A 226 -18.87 2.86 9.98
CA HIS A 226 -20.27 3.19 10.24
C HIS A 226 -20.38 4.70 10.53
N PRO A 227 -21.38 5.40 9.96
CA PRO A 227 -21.53 6.85 10.14
C PRO A 227 -21.60 7.32 11.60
N THR A 228 -21.90 6.41 12.53
CA THR A 228 -22.07 6.67 13.96
C THR A 228 -20.80 6.43 14.80
N SER A 229 -19.69 6.03 14.18
CA SER A 229 -18.46 5.64 14.89
C SER A 229 -17.49 6.82 15.07
N ASP A 230 -17.08 7.12 16.32
CA ASP A 230 -16.10 8.16 16.65
C ASP A 230 -14.65 7.65 16.50
N PHE A 231 -13.86 8.36 15.70
CA PHE A 231 -12.45 8.05 15.41
C PHE A 231 -11.53 8.23 16.63
N LYS A 232 -11.88 9.09 17.60
CA LYS A 232 -11.03 9.37 18.76
C LYS A 232 -10.70 8.13 19.60
N ALA A 233 -11.56 7.11 19.56
CA ALA A 233 -11.36 5.86 20.29
C ALA A 233 -10.42 4.86 19.58
N LEU A 234 -10.03 5.10 18.32
CA LEU A 234 -9.14 4.23 17.54
C LEU A 234 -7.72 4.79 17.40
N GLU A 235 -7.49 6.08 17.68
CA GLU A 235 -6.16 6.70 17.69
C GLU A 235 -5.20 6.09 18.73
N SER A 236 -5.73 5.36 19.73
CA SER A 236 -4.93 4.63 20.72
C SER A 236 -4.63 3.17 20.33
N ALA A 237 -5.14 2.68 19.19
CA ALA A 237 -5.05 1.28 18.76
C ALA A 237 -4.05 1.02 17.61
N TYR A 238 -3.43 2.07 17.08
CA TYR A 238 -2.40 2.05 16.03
C TYR A 238 -1.19 2.87 16.49
#